data_AF-A0A957QSC5-F1
#
_entry.id   AF-A0A957QSC5-F1
#
_cell.length_a   1.000
_cell.length_b   1.000
_cell.length_c   1.000
_cell.angle_alpha   90.00
_cell.angle_beta   90.00
_cell.angle_gamma   90.00
#
_symmetry.space_group_name_H-M   'P 1'
#
loop_
_entity.id
_entity.type
_entity.pdbx_description
1 polymer ?
#
loop_
_entity_poly.entity_id
_entity_poly.type
_entity_poly.pdbx_seq_one_letter_code
_entity_poly.pdbx_strand_id
1 'polypeptide(L)'
;PRYLMGVGAPEDIVEAVARGIDMFDCVLPTRIARNGQLLTPDGRLNMRNAIHAEDHRPVQEDCTCYTCRTFSRAYLRHLYKAGEISALRLGTIHNVHFMLELMRQIRAAIGDGTFGEFRTRFLARYRITDQATRHAQRELRAAARKT
;
A
#
# COMPACT_ATOMS: atom_id res chain seq x y z
N PRO A 1 7.64 18.89 17.27
CA PRO A 1 6.90 18.05 16.30
C PRO A 1 6.72 18.78 14.96
N ARG A 2 7.18 18.17 13.86
CA ARG A 2 7.06 18.67 12.48
C ARG A 2 6.01 17.85 11.73
N TYR A 3 4.98 18.50 11.22
CA TYR A 3 3.86 17.86 10.53
C TYR A 3 3.95 18.07 9.02
N LEU A 4 3.90 16.98 8.25
CA LEU A 4 3.87 17.01 6.80
C LEU A 4 2.49 16.59 6.30
N MET A 5 1.70 17.58 5.89
CA MET A 5 0.31 17.39 5.52
C MET A 5 0.16 16.79 4.11
N GLY A 6 -0.71 15.78 3.97
CA GLY A 6 -1.11 15.21 2.68
C GLY A 6 -0.13 14.21 2.04
N VAL A 7 0.94 13.82 2.74
CA VAL A 7 1.93 12.84 2.26
C VAL A 7 1.67 11.47 2.89
N GLY A 8 1.61 10.42 2.07
CA GLY A 8 1.25 9.09 2.57
C GLY A 8 1.68 7.89 1.74
N ALA A 9 2.53 8.08 0.72
CA ALA A 9 3.17 6.92 0.10
C ALA A 9 4.21 6.35 1.09
N PRO A 10 4.31 5.02 1.25
CA PRO A 10 5.28 4.42 2.18
C PRO A 10 6.72 4.90 1.97
N GLU A 11 7.15 5.01 0.71
CA GLU A 11 8.46 5.52 0.31
C GLU A 11 8.69 6.98 0.76
N ASP A 12 7.68 7.85 0.59
CA ASP A 12 7.77 9.26 0.95
C ASP A 12 7.82 9.44 2.47
N ILE A 13 7.07 8.63 3.23
CA ILE A 13 7.11 8.67 4.70
C ILE A 13 8.50 8.31 5.21
N VAL A 14 9.10 7.23 4.71
CA VAL A 14 10.44 6.80 5.13
C VAL A 14 11.48 7.89 4.84
N GLU A 15 11.40 8.53 3.67
CA GLU A 15 12.25 9.65 3.30
C GLU A 15 12.00 10.91 4.14
N ALA A 16 10.75 11.24 4.43
CA ALA A 16 10.39 12.42 5.22
C ALA A 16 10.82 12.28 6.69
N VAL A 17 10.71 11.09 7.27
CA VAL A 17 11.24 10.81 8.62
C VAL A 17 12.75 11.00 8.66
N ALA A 18 13.49 10.55 7.63
CA ALA A 18 14.93 10.80 7.51
C ALA A 18 15.29 12.30 7.45
N ARG A 19 14.33 13.16 7.09
CA ARG A 19 14.45 14.63 7.06
C ARG A 19 13.87 15.32 8.30
N GLY A 20 13.50 14.55 9.33
CA GLY A 20 13.06 15.06 10.62
C GLY A 20 11.57 15.41 10.72
N ILE A 21 10.72 14.82 9.87
CA ILE A 21 9.27 14.91 9.99
C ILE A 21 8.73 13.88 10.98
N ASP A 22 7.79 14.29 11.84
CA ASP A 22 7.28 13.50 12.96
C ASP A 22 5.83 13.05 12.78
N MET A 23 5.03 13.78 11.99
CA MET A 23 3.59 13.54 11.83
C MET A 23 3.17 13.60 10.37
N PHE A 24 2.18 12.78 10.00
CA PHE A 24 1.67 12.63 8.64
C PHE A 24 0.16 12.41 8.64
N ASP A 25 -0.51 12.91 7.60
CA ASP A 25 -1.86 12.53 7.25
C ASP A 25 -1.95 12.29 5.74
N CYS A 26 -2.76 11.32 5.32
CA CYS A 26 -3.04 11.13 3.90
C CYS A 26 -4.25 10.23 3.69
N VAL A 27 -5.06 10.57 2.69
CA VAL A 27 -6.15 9.70 2.22
C VAL A 27 -5.65 8.54 1.35
N LEU A 28 -4.37 8.53 0.94
CA LEU A 28 -3.83 7.56 -0.02
C LEU A 28 -4.15 6.11 0.36
N PRO A 29 -3.85 5.61 1.59
CA PRO A 29 -4.03 4.20 1.92
C PRO A 29 -5.48 3.74 1.75
N THR A 30 -6.44 4.57 2.15
CA THR A 30 -7.87 4.24 2.04
C THR A 30 -8.38 4.43 0.60
N ARG A 31 -7.93 5.47 -0.11
CA ARG A 31 -8.33 5.73 -1.50
C ARG A 31 -7.89 4.62 -2.44
N ILE A 32 -6.64 4.16 -2.32
CA ILE A 32 -6.11 3.12 -3.20
C ILE A 32 -6.70 1.74 -2.84
N ALA A 33 -6.96 1.47 -1.55
CA ALA A 33 -7.67 0.27 -1.10
C ALA A 33 -9.04 0.16 -1.77
N ARG A 34 -9.84 1.24 -1.76
CA ARG A 34 -11.16 1.25 -2.42
C ARG A 34 -11.06 1.05 -3.94
N ASN A 35 -9.95 1.45 -4.53
CA ASN A 35 -9.65 1.22 -5.94
C ASN A 35 -8.99 -0.14 -6.23
N GLY A 36 -8.92 -1.05 -5.24
CA GLY A 36 -8.40 -2.41 -5.43
C GLY A 36 -6.89 -2.56 -5.33
N GLN A 37 -6.18 -1.53 -4.84
CA GLN A 37 -4.74 -1.59 -4.63
C GLN A 37 -4.41 -1.76 -3.15
N LEU A 38 -3.70 -2.83 -2.82
CA LEU A 38 -3.28 -3.15 -1.46
C LEU A 38 -1.77 -2.97 -1.29
N LEU A 39 -1.37 -2.39 -0.16
CA LEU A 39 0.03 -2.14 0.19
C LEU A 39 0.68 -3.43 0.71
N THR A 40 1.91 -3.72 0.30
CA THR A 40 2.73 -4.84 0.80
C THR A 40 4.18 -4.41 0.91
N PRO A 41 5.05 -5.14 1.63
CA PRO A 41 6.47 -4.81 1.72
C PRO A 41 7.19 -4.77 0.35
N ASP A 42 6.64 -5.44 -0.65
CA ASP A 42 7.19 -5.54 -2.01
C ASP A 42 6.57 -4.51 -2.99
N GLY A 43 5.71 -3.61 -2.49
CA GLY A 43 5.01 -2.61 -3.28
C GLY A 43 3.50 -2.81 -3.31
N ARG A 44 2.83 -2.26 -4.33
CA ARG A 44 1.36 -2.27 -4.44
C ARG A 44 0.86 -3.46 -5.26
N LEU A 45 -0.04 -4.26 -4.68
CA LEU A 45 -0.76 -5.31 -5.39
C LEU A 45 -2.09 -4.78 -5.92
N ASN A 46 -2.43 -5.10 -7.17
CA ASN A 46 -3.76 -4.82 -7.73
C ASN A 46 -4.62 -6.08 -7.66
N MET A 47 -5.58 -6.11 -6.74
CA MET A 47 -6.44 -7.27 -6.48
C MET A 47 -7.32 -7.65 -7.67
N ARG A 48 -7.53 -6.76 -8.64
CA ARG A 48 -8.32 -7.09 -9.85
C ARG A 48 -7.53 -7.91 -10.88
N ASN A 49 -6.21 -8.01 -10.73
CA ASN A 49 -5.35 -8.74 -11.67
C ASN A 49 -5.72 -10.23 -11.74
N ALA A 50 -5.61 -10.82 -12.93
CA ALA A 50 -5.98 -12.23 -13.15
C ALA A 50 -5.15 -13.21 -12.34
N ILE A 51 -3.87 -12.89 -12.07
CA ILE A 51 -2.93 -13.72 -11.29
C ILE A 51 -3.44 -14.09 -9.88
N HIS A 52 -4.40 -13.32 -9.33
CA HIS A 52 -4.94 -13.57 -8.01
C HIS A 52 -6.23 -14.41 -8.03
N ALA A 53 -6.70 -14.89 -9.18
CA ALA A 53 -7.99 -15.59 -9.28
C ALA A 53 -8.09 -16.85 -8.41
N GLU A 54 -7.00 -17.59 -8.30
CA GLU A 54 -6.90 -18.86 -7.57
C GLU A 54 -5.78 -18.81 -6.50
N ASP A 55 -5.34 -17.60 -6.13
CA ASP A 55 -4.31 -17.42 -5.12
C ASP A 55 -4.92 -17.52 -3.71
N HIS A 56 -4.76 -18.68 -3.07
CA HIS A 56 -5.28 -18.95 -1.73
C HIS A 56 -4.48 -18.27 -0.61
N ARG A 57 -3.33 -17.67 -0.91
CA ARG A 57 -2.53 -16.94 0.09
C ARG A 57 -3.23 -15.66 0.52
N PRO A 58 -2.95 -15.14 1.73
CA PRO A 58 -3.39 -13.81 2.14
C PRO A 58 -2.69 -12.71 1.33
N VAL A 59 -3.11 -11.46 1.52
CA VAL A 59 -2.44 -10.31 0.87
C VAL A 59 -0.96 -10.27 1.24
N GLN A 60 -0.66 -10.52 2.51
CA GLN A 60 0.68 -10.58 3.08
C GLN A 60 0.70 -11.65 4.19
N GLU A 61 1.65 -12.57 4.16
CA GLU A 61 1.72 -13.74 5.06
C GLU A 61 2.09 -13.36 6.51
N ASP A 62 2.96 -12.37 6.68
CA ASP A 62 3.40 -11.85 7.98
C ASP A 62 2.48 -10.74 8.55
N CYS A 63 1.38 -10.42 7.88
CA CYS A 63 0.45 -9.38 8.32
C CYS A 63 -0.59 -9.91 9.30
N THR A 64 -0.74 -9.23 10.45
CA THR A 64 -1.64 -9.65 11.53
C THR A 64 -3.02 -9.00 11.46
N CYS A 65 -3.34 -8.26 10.38
CA CYS A 65 -4.63 -7.59 10.23
C CYS A 65 -5.78 -8.62 10.06
N TYR A 66 -7.02 -8.19 10.32
CA TYR A 66 -8.20 -9.03 10.14
C TYR A 66 -8.32 -9.58 8.71
N THR A 67 -7.96 -8.77 7.71
CA THR A 67 -8.06 -9.18 6.30
C THR A 67 -7.12 -10.34 5.98
N CYS A 68 -5.84 -10.24 6.34
CA CYS A 68 -4.83 -11.26 6.04
C CYS A 68 -5.01 -12.55 6.86
N ARG A 69 -5.57 -12.46 8.06
CA ARG A 69 -5.81 -13.66 8.89
C ARG A 69 -7.03 -14.48 8.45
N THR A 70 -7.94 -13.88 7.70
CA THR A 70 -9.26 -14.48 7.43
C THR A 70 -9.53 -14.74 5.95
N PHE A 71 -8.93 -13.96 5.04
CA PHE A 71 -9.30 -13.98 3.62
C PHE A 71 -8.11 -14.16 2.69
N SER A 72 -8.31 -14.95 1.63
CA SER A 72 -7.35 -15.13 0.55
C SER A 72 -7.40 -14.02 -0.49
N ARG A 73 -6.35 -13.89 -1.28
CA ARG A 73 -6.29 -12.99 -2.46
C ARG A 73 -7.36 -13.36 -3.48
N ALA A 74 -7.64 -14.64 -3.70
CA ALA A 74 -8.73 -15.13 -4.55
C ALA A 74 -10.09 -14.58 -4.13
N TYR A 75 -10.41 -14.69 -2.84
CA TYR A 75 -11.67 -14.18 -2.32
C TYR A 75 -11.75 -12.66 -2.40
N LEU A 76 -10.69 -11.95 -2.02
CA LEU A 76 -10.64 -10.49 -2.13
C LEU A 76 -10.82 -10.03 -3.58
N ARG A 77 -10.14 -10.68 -4.54
CA ARG A 77 -10.31 -10.41 -5.97
C ARG A 77 -11.75 -10.59 -6.41
N HIS A 78 -12.37 -11.69 -6.01
CA HIS A 78 -13.78 -11.95 -6.31
C HIS A 78 -14.66 -10.79 -5.84
N LEU A 79 -14.53 -10.37 -4.58
CA LEU A 79 -15.26 -9.22 -4.03
C LEU A 79 -15.00 -7.91 -4.79
N TYR A 80 -13.74 -7.62 -5.14
CA TYR A 80 -13.38 -6.42 -5.90
C TYR A 80 -13.91 -6.42 -7.34
N LYS A 81 -14.09 -7.59 -7.94
CA LYS A 81 -14.71 -7.75 -9.25
C LYS A 81 -16.23 -7.68 -9.19
N ALA A 82 -16.83 -8.22 -8.13
CA ALA A 82 -18.26 -8.15 -7.90
C ALA A 82 -18.75 -6.75 -7.50
N GLY A 83 -17.84 -5.86 -7.06
CA GLY A 83 -18.20 -4.50 -6.63
C GLY A 83 -18.74 -4.46 -5.20
N GLU A 84 -18.46 -5.48 -4.41
CA GLU A 84 -18.96 -5.63 -3.04
C GLU A 84 -18.36 -4.60 -2.08
N ILE A 85 -19.18 -4.00 -1.22
CA ILE A 85 -18.73 -3.04 -0.20
C ILE A 85 -17.73 -3.68 0.76
N SER A 86 -17.87 -4.97 1.03
CA SER A 86 -16.95 -5.76 1.85
C SER A 86 -15.51 -5.68 1.34
N ALA A 87 -15.27 -5.65 0.02
CA ALA A 87 -13.92 -5.48 -0.53
C ALA A 87 -13.30 -4.14 -0.12
N LEU A 88 -14.09 -3.06 -0.14
CA LEU A 88 -13.64 -1.72 0.22
C LEU A 88 -13.23 -1.65 1.70
N ARG A 89 -14.01 -2.28 2.57
CA ARG A 89 -13.74 -2.34 4.02
C ARG A 89 -12.49 -3.18 4.31
N LEU A 90 -12.42 -4.39 3.78
CA LEU A 90 -11.30 -5.32 3.99
C LEU A 90 -9.99 -4.75 3.46
N GLY A 91 -10.00 -4.16 2.27
CA GLY A 91 -8.81 -3.51 1.71
C GLY A 91 -8.35 -2.31 2.55
N THR A 92 -9.30 -1.53 3.08
CA THR A 92 -9.00 -0.37 3.93
C THR A 92 -8.39 -0.80 5.26
N ILE A 93 -8.93 -1.83 5.90
CA ILE A 93 -8.37 -2.41 7.14
C ILE A 93 -6.92 -2.83 6.91
N HIS A 94 -6.64 -3.54 5.82
CA HIS A 94 -5.29 -3.97 5.48
C HIS A 94 -4.33 -2.79 5.26
N ASN A 95 -4.71 -1.84 4.40
CA ASN A 95 -3.82 -0.72 4.07
C ASN A 95 -3.55 0.19 5.26
N VAL A 96 -4.55 0.48 6.11
CA VAL A 96 -4.33 1.28 7.33
C VAL A 96 -3.43 0.53 8.30
N HIS A 97 -3.66 -0.77 8.50
CA HIS A 97 -2.80 -1.59 9.35
C HIS A 97 -1.34 -1.60 8.86
N PHE A 98 -1.13 -1.76 7.55
CA PHE A 98 0.20 -1.68 6.94
C PHE A 98 0.91 -0.37 7.26
N MET A 99 0.23 0.77 7.16
CA MET A 99 0.83 2.08 7.45
C MET A 99 1.16 2.25 8.93
N LEU A 100 0.30 1.77 9.82
CA LEU A 100 0.56 1.80 11.26
C LEU A 100 1.76 0.92 11.64
N GLU A 101 1.86 -0.25 11.00
CA GLU A 101 2.96 -1.18 11.18
C GLU A 101 4.28 -0.61 10.63
N LEU A 102 4.25 0.01 9.46
CA LEU A 102 5.40 0.74 8.91
C LEU A 102 5.90 1.80 9.91
N MET A 103 5.00 2.63 10.45
CA MET A 103 5.36 3.63 11.45
C MET A 103 5.88 3.02 12.76
N ARG A 104 5.39 1.83 13.15
CA ARG A 104 5.91 1.08 14.31
C ARG A 104 7.35 0.63 14.06
N GLN A 105 7.63 0.07 12.89
CA GLN A 105 8.97 -0.37 12.50
C GLN A 105 9.95 0.80 12.41
N ILE A 106 9.52 1.93 11.84
CA ILE A 106 10.31 3.16 11.79
C ILE A 106 10.69 3.62 13.21
N ARG A 107 9.70 3.72 14.12
CA ARG A 107 9.97 4.14 15.51
C ARG A 107 10.91 3.19 16.23
N ALA A 108 10.76 1.88 16.05
CA ALA A 108 11.67 0.89 16.60
C ALA A 108 13.10 1.07 16.09
N ALA A 109 13.27 1.18 14.76
CA ALA A 109 14.59 1.36 14.15
C ALA A 109 15.26 2.68 14.58
N ILE A 110 14.50 3.75 14.83
CA ILE A 110 15.04 4.99 15.39
C ILE A 110 15.50 4.78 16.84
N GLY A 111 14.67 4.13 17.67
CA GLY A 111 15.02 3.81 19.06
C GLY A 111 16.26 2.93 19.18
N ASP A 112 16.44 2.00 18.25
CA ASP A 112 17.58 1.08 18.19
C ASP A 112 18.82 1.69 17.48
N GLY A 113 18.73 2.92 16.95
CA GLY A 113 19.81 3.54 16.18
C GLY A 113 20.07 2.92 14.80
N THR A 114 19.20 2.04 14.32
CA THR A 114 19.33 1.27 13.06
C THR A 114 18.47 1.81 11.90
N PHE A 115 17.90 3.02 12.05
CA PHE A 115 17.00 3.60 11.05
C PHE A 115 17.64 3.75 9.66
N GLY A 116 18.94 4.06 9.57
CA GLY A 116 19.64 4.16 8.28
C GLY A 116 19.62 2.85 7.50
N GLU A 117 19.85 1.71 8.18
CA GLU A 117 19.77 0.38 7.58
C GLU A 117 18.33 0.00 7.21
N PHE A 118 17.39 0.30 8.11
CA PHE A 118 15.97 0.11 7.85
C PHE A 118 15.54 0.83 6.55
N ARG A 119 15.90 2.11 6.40
CA ARG A 119 15.58 2.92 5.23
C ARG A 119 16.15 2.31 3.95
N THR A 120 17.44 1.97 3.94
CA THR A 120 18.10 1.38 2.77
C THR A 120 17.44 0.06 2.37
N ARG A 121 17.19 -0.84 3.35
CA ARG A 121 16.53 -2.12 3.11
C ARG A 121 15.10 -1.94 2.58
N PHE A 122 14.34 -1.03 3.17
CA PHE A 122 12.96 -0.76 2.77
C PHE A 122 12.91 -0.27 1.32
N LEU A 123 13.72 0.73 0.96
CA LEU A 123 13.71 1.32 -0.39
C LEU A 123 14.27 0.37 -1.46
N ALA A 124 15.21 -0.51 -1.10
CA ALA A 124 15.72 -1.54 -2.01
C ALA A 124 14.66 -2.62 -2.31
N ARG A 125 13.80 -2.95 -1.34
CA ARG A 125 12.75 -3.97 -1.49
C ARG A 125 11.46 -3.42 -2.10
N TYR A 126 11.02 -2.24 -1.67
CA TYR A 126 9.70 -1.72 -1.94
C TYR A 126 9.60 -1.17 -3.36
N ARG A 127 8.77 -1.80 -4.21
CA ARG A 127 8.57 -1.33 -5.60
C ARG A 127 7.75 -0.05 -5.65
N ILE A 128 8.45 1.07 -5.84
CA ILE A 128 7.85 2.39 -6.05
C ILE A 128 7.04 2.40 -7.35
N THR A 129 5.87 3.05 -7.32
CA THR A 129 5.05 3.14 -8.53
C THR A 129 5.59 4.20 -9.46
N ASP A 130 6.07 3.79 -10.65
CA ASP A 130 6.53 4.74 -11.67
C ASP A 130 5.39 5.64 -12.16
N GLN A 131 5.53 6.95 -11.93
CA GLN A 131 4.53 7.93 -12.32
C GLN A 131 4.51 8.12 -13.84
N ALA A 132 5.65 8.07 -14.53
CA ALA A 132 5.71 8.26 -15.98
C ALA A 132 4.87 7.19 -16.70
N THR A 133 5.07 5.91 -16.33
CA THR A 133 4.25 4.80 -16.84
C THR A 133 2.76 5.00 -16.53
N ARG A 134 2.39 5.47 -15.33
CA ARG A 134 0.98 5.71 -14.99
C ARG A 134 0.34 6.82 -15.84
N HIS A 135 1.07 7.91 -16.07
CA HIS A 135 0.61 9.02 -16.89
C HIS A 135 0.39 8.57 -18.33
N ALA A 136 1.37 7.89 -18.93
CA ALA A 136 1.24 7.32 -20.26
C ALA A 136 0.05 6.34 -20.38
N GLN A 137 -0.12 5.42 -19.43
CA GLN A 137 -1.25 4.50 -19.42
C GLN A 137 -2.61 5.21 -19.30
N ARG A 138 -2.68 6.32 -18.55
CA ARG A 138 -3.91 7.11 -18.42
C ARG A 138 -4.26 7.79 -19.74
N GLU A 139 -3.26 8.34 -20.44
CA GLU A 139 -3.43 8.96 -21.75
C GLU A 139 -3.91 7.95 -22.79
N LEU A 140 -3.27 6.77 -22.86
CA LEU A 140 -3.70 5.67 -23.74
C LEU A 140 -5.15 5.26 -23.50
N ARG A 141 -5.55 5.10 -22.23
CA ARG A 141 -6.95 4.77 -21.87
C ARG A 141 -7.93 5.89 -22.19
N ALA A 142 -7.51 7.15 -22.09
CA ALA A 142 -8.35 8.29 -22.44
C ALA A 142 -8.54 8.39 -23.96
N ALA A 143 -7.49 8.12 -24.75
CA ALA A 143 -7.55 8.04 -26.20
C ALA A 143 -8.48 6.91 -26.67
N ALA A 144 -8.35 5.71 -26.11
CA ALA A 144 -9.17 4.54 -26.45
C ALA A 144 -10.67 4.68 -26.10
N ARG A 145 -11.05 5.66 -25.25
CA ARG A 145 -12.46 5.96 -24.94
C ARG A 145 -13.10 6.99 -25.87
N LYS A 146 -12.30 7.70 -26.67
CA LYS A 146 -12.76 8.70 -27.64
C LYS A 146 -12.96 8.11 -29.04
N THR A 147 -12.55 6.85 -29.25
CA THR A 147 -12.77 6.06 -30.46
C THR A 147 -13.97 5.16 -30.22
#